data_AF-A0A5D0P1P8-F1
#
_entry.id   AF-A0A5D0P1P8-F1
#
_cell.length_a   1.000
_cell.length_b   1.000
_cell.length_c   1.000
_cell.angle_alpha   90.00
_cell.angle_beta   90.00
_cell.angle_gamma   90.00
#
_symmetry.space_group_name_H-M   'P 1'
#
loop_
_entity.id
_entity.type
_entity.pdbx_description
1 polymer ?
#
loop_
_entity_poly.entity_id
_entity_poly.type
_entity_poly.pdbx_seq_one_letter_code
_entity_poly.pdbx_strand_id
1 'polypeptide(L)'
;MAAKDPDRRRRNAVDAVRASWIYTTDRTARTAPATQASPVHIDYWINRLGSERDYKTEADLMAAAETALSLEMQRRGRAGAETRRRNKAAKQQEAARLAASA
;
A
#
# COMPACT_ATOMS: atom_id res chain seq x y z
N MET A 1 0.86 23.23 -19.49
CA MET A 1 -0.31 22.51 -18.95
C MET A 1 -0.50 21.16 -19.67
N ALA A 2 0.16 20.09 -19.22
CA ALA A 2 0.05 18.75 -19.81
C ALA A 2 -1.09 17.89 -19.22
N ALA A 3 -1.94 18.49 -18.36
CA ALA A 3 -2.80 17.76 -17.42
C ALA A 3 -4.22 17.41 -17.94
N LYS A 4 -4.67 17.88 -19.11
CA LYS A 4 -6.08 17.73 -19.54
C LYS A 4 -6.39 16.51 -20.43
N ASP A 5 -5.43 15.96 -21.16
CA ASP A 5 -5.67 14.85 -22.09
C ASP A 5 -5.37 13.48 -21.42
N PRO A 6 -6.37 12.59 -21.22
CA PRO A 6 -6.19 11.28 -20.61
C PRO A 6 -5.30 10.33 -21.43
N ASP A 7 -5.32 10.39 -22.76
CA ASP A 7 -4.49 9.53 -23.61
C ASP A 7 -3.03 9.97 -23.61
N ARG A 8 -2.81 11.29 -23.49
CA ARG A 8 -1.47 11.83 -23.31
C ARG A 8 -0.89 11.49 -21.94
N ARG A 9 -1.71 11.49 -20.88
CA ARG A 9 -1.31 10.99 -19.54
C ARG A 9 -0.93 9.51 -19.58
N ARG A 10 -1.72 8.68 -20.26
CA ARG A 10 -1.44 7.24 -20.37
C ARG A 10 -0.15 6.97 -21.11
N ARG A 11 0.11 7.65 -22.24
CA ARG A 11 1.37 7.54 -22.99
C ARG A 11 2.57 7.98 -22.15
N ASN A 12 2.49 9.14 -21.50
CA ASN A 12 3.57 9.62 -20.63
C ASN A 12 3.87 8.63 -19.49
N ALA A 13 2.85 7.99 -18.91
CA ALA A 13 3.05 6.97 -17.89
C ALA A 13 3.76 5.72 -18.43
N VAL A 14 3.39 5.27 -19.63
CA VAL A 14 4.04 4.14 -20.31
C VAL A 14 5.50 4.46 -20.65
N ASP A 15 5.76 5.66 -21.16
CA ASP A 15 7.12 6.09 -21.52
C ASP A 15 8.01 6.23 -20.29
N ALA A 16 7.48 6.76 -19.18
CA ALA A 16 8.19 6.83 -17.90
C ALA A 16 8.52 5.43 -17.35
N VAL A 17 7.58 4.48 -17.47
CA VAL A 17 7.83 3.08 -17.11
C VAL A 17 8.93 2.51 -17.99
N ARG A 18 8.82 2.62 -19.32
CA ARG A 18 9.84 2.09 -20.25
C ARG A 18 11.22 2.69 -20.01
N ALA A 19 11.31 4.00 -19.81
CA ALA A 19 12.56 4.66 -19.45
C ALA A 19 13.15 4.07 -18.14
N SER A 20 12.33 3.87 -17.11
CA SER A 20 12.80 3.27 -15.85
C SER A 20 13.29 1.82 -15.98
N TRP A 21 12.82 1.08 -17.00
CA TRP A 21 13.28 -0.29 -17.29
C TRP A 21 14.63 -0.30 -18.03
N ILE A 22 14.92 0.75 -18.81
CA ILE A 22 16.18 0.88 -19.56
C ILE A 22 17.31 1.28 -18.63
N TYR A 23 17.06 2.19 -17.68
CA TYR A 23 18.10 2.76 -16.81
C TYR A 23 18.35 1.99 -15.51
N THR A 24 17.46 1.05 -15.12
CA THR A 24 17.61 0.26 -13.89
C THR A 24 17.22 -1.18 -14.17
N THR A 25 18.20 -1.99 -14.57
CA THR A 25 18.04 -3.42 -14.85
C THR A 25 17.72 -4.22 -13.58
N ASP A 26 18.17 -3.75 -12.42
CA ASP A 26 17.75 -4.31 -11.13
C ASP A 26 16.38 -3.78 -10.71
N ARG A 27 15.39 -4.67 -10.79
CA ARG A 27 14.01 -4.43 -10.34
C ARG A 27 13.96 -4.03 -8.87
N THR A 28 14.81 -4.62 -8.02
CA THR A 28 14.81 -4.40 -6.57
C THR A 28 15.19 -2.96 -6.27
N ALA A 29 16.31 -2.49 -6.82
CA ALA A 29 16.76 -1.10 -6.70
C ALA A 29 15.71 -0.10 -7.18
N ARG A 30 14.97 -0.41 -8.26
CA ARG A 30 13.91 0.45 -8.78
C ARG A 30 12.71 0.54 -7.83
N THR A 31 12.32 -0.55 -7.20
CA THR A 31 11.14 -0.57 -6.30
C THR A 31 11.47 -0.17 -4.87
N ALA A 32 12.73 -0.28 -4.45
CA ALA A 32 13.17 -0.02 -3.08
C ALA A 32 12.67 1.33 -2.51
N PRO A 33 12.73 2.47 -3.22
CA PRO A 33 12.22 3.73 -2.68
C PRO A 33 10.71 3.70 -2.38
N ALA A 34 9.92 3.12 -3.28
CA ALA A 34 8.47 3.00 -3.10
C ALA A 34 8.12 2.00 -1.99
N THR A 35 8.90 0.92 -1.90
CA THR A 35 8.79 -0.10 -0.85
C THR A 35 9.09 0.49 0.52
N GLN A 36 10.21 1.22 0.67
CA GLN A 36 10.63 1.87 1.91
C GLN A 36 9.68 3.00 2.34
N ALA A 37 9.00 3.66 1.40
CA ALA A 37 7.97 4.65 1.68
C ALA A 37 6.60 4.05 2.06
N SER A 38 6.47 2.71 2.05
CA SER A 38 5.20 2.06 2.34
C SER A 38 5.07 1.76 3.85
N PRO A 39 3.88 2.01 4.46
CA PRO A 39 3.61 1.70 5.87
C PRO A 39 3.72 0.22 6.26
N VAL A 40 3.93 -0.66 5.28
CA VAL A 40 4.18 -2.10 5.47
C VAL A 40 5.64 -2.44 5.75
N HIS A 41 6.54 -1.46 5.62
CA HIS A 41 7.96 -1.60 5.92
C HIS A 41 8.33 -0.84 7.17
N ILE A 42 9.29 -1.37 7.93
CA ILE A 42 9.76 -0.74 9.16
C ILE A 42 10.45 0.61 8.88
N ASP A 43 11.19 0.71 7.76
CA ASP A 43 11.89 1.93 7.34
C ASP A 43 10.96 3.14 7.22
N TYR A 44 9.71 2.94 6.78
CA TYR A 44 8.71 4.00 6.75
C TYR A 44 8.46 4.56 8.14
N TRP A 45 8.30 3.70 9.14
CA TRP A 45 8.00 4.09 10.51
C TRP A 45 9.22 4.67 11.22
N ILE A 46 10.42 4.15 10.96
CA ILE A 46 11.67 4.72 11.45
C ILE A 46 11.82 6.16 10.94
N ASN A 47 11.72 6.36 9.62
CA ASN A 47 11.84 7.69 9.02
C ASN A 47 10.75 8.64 9.50
N ARG A 48 9.50 8.17 9.57
CA ARG A 48 8.37 8.97 10.00
C ARG A 48 8.51 9.39 11.47
N LEU A 49 8.71 8.43 12.37
CA LEU A 49 8.80 8.69 13.81
C LEU A 49 10.06 9.49 14.14
N GLY A 50 11.19 9.19 13.52
CA GLY A 50 12.44 9.94 13.69
C GLY A 50 12.35 11.39 13.18
N SER A 51 11.46 11.67 12.21
CA SER A 51 11.19 13.04 11.76
C SER A 51 10.16 13.79 12.62
N GLU A 52 9.26 13.06 13.30
CA GLU A 52 8.16 13.63 14.08
C GLU A 52 8.49 13.78 15.57
N ARG A 53 9.47 13.04 16.10
CA ARG A 53 9.78 12.99 17.54
C ARG A 53 11.27 12.77 17.81
N ASP A 54 11.73 13.37 18.90
CA ASP A 54 13.05 13.07 19.45
C ASP A 54 13.00 11.82 20.33
N TYR A 55 13.63 10.75 19.85
CA TYR A 55 13.85 9.52 20.61
C TYR A 55 15.21 9.59 21.32
N LYS A 56 15.26 9.13 22.57
CA LYS A 56 16.49 9.17 23.38
C LYS A 56 17.56 8.20 22.88
N THR A 57 17.13 7.07 22.31
CA THR A 57 18.01 6.05 21.75
C THR A 57 17.46 5.51 20.44
N GLU A 58 18.34 4.96 19.60
CA GLU A 58 17.95 4.26 18.38
C GLU A 58 17.09 3.02 18.69
N ALA A 59 17.37 2.34 19.82
CA ALA A 59 16.57 1.21 20.28
C ALA A 59 15.12 1.60 20.60
N ASP A 60 14.89 2.77 21.21
CA ASP A 60 13.55 3.27 21.49
C ASP A 60 12.79 3.61 20.21
N LEU A 61 13.48 4.19 19.22
CA LEU A 61 12.91 4.47 17.90
C LEU A 61 12.50 3.17 17.20
N MET A 62 13.37 2.15 17.22
CA MET A 62 13.09 0.83 16.65
C MET A 62 11.89 0.17 17.31
N ALA A 63 11.83 0.14 18.65
CA ALA A 63 10.71 -0.45 19.38
C ALA A 63 9.38 0.27 19.08
N ALA A 64 9.42 1.60 18.94
CA ALA A 64 8.25 2.39 18.55
C ALA A 64 7.83 2.11 17.10
N ALA A 65 8.78 1.98 16.17
CA ALA A 65 8.53 1.65 14.78
C ALA A 65 7.92 0.26 14.62
N GLU A 66 8.42 -0.74 15.33
CA GLU A 66 7.86 -2.11 15.37
C GLU A 66 6.41 -2.11 15.89
N THR A 67 6.16 -1.35 16.96
CA THR A 67 4.81 -1.21 17.52
C THR A 67 3.86 -0.59 16.51
N ALA A 68 4.28 0.49 15.83
CA ALA A 68 3.49 1.15 14.81
C ALA A 68 3.20 0.24 13.61
N LEU A 69 4.21 -0.50 13.14
CA LEU A 69 4.07 -1.47 12.07
C LEU A 69 3.08 -2.58 12.44
N SER A 70 3.20 -3.14 13.64
CA SER A 70 2.29 -4.18 14.14
C SER A 70 0.83 -3.70 14.17
N LEU A 71 0.59 -2.47 14.66
CA LEU A 71 -0.75 -1.87 14.67
C LEU A 71 -1.31 -1.68 13.26
N GLU A 72 -0.50 -1.22 12.32
CA GLU A 72 -0.92 -1.06 10.92
C GLU A 72 -1.28 -2.41 10.28
N MET A 73 -0.48 -3.45 10.52
CA MET A 73 -0.78 -4.80 10.06
C MET A 73 -2.09 -5.34 10.63
N GLN A 74 -2.34 -5.11 11.93
CA GLN A 74 -3.61 -5.49 12.55
C GLN A 74 -4.80 -4.76 11.93
N ARG A 75 -4.68 -3.45 11.68
CA ARG A 75 -5.74 -2.66 11.01
C ARG A 75 -6.05 -3.19 9.62
N ARG A 76 -5.02 -3.46 8.81
CA ARG A 76 -5.15 -4.05 7.47
C ARG A 76 -5.80 -5.42 7.53
N GLY A 77 -5.37 -6.27 8.47
CA GLY A 77 -5.96 -7.59 8.69
C GLY A 77 -7.45 -7.53 8.99
N ARG A 78 -7.87 -6.60 9.88
CA ARG A 78 -9.28 -6.37 10.20
C ARG A 78 -10.08 -5.86 9.00
N ALA A 79 -9.58 -4.85 8.29
CA ALA A 79 -10.23 -4.31 7.10
C ALA A 79 -10.40 -5.38 5.99
N GLY A 80 -9.39 -6.22 5.79
CA GLY A 80 -9.45 -7.35 4.86
C GLY A 80 -10.47 -8.41 5.29
N ALA A 81 -10.53 -8.73 6.58
CA ALA A 81 -11.52 -9.67 7.11
C ALA A 81 -12.95 -9.14 6.97
N GLU A 82 -13.17 -7.86 7.23
CA GLU A 82 -14.46 -7.21 7.06
C GLU A 82 -14.91 -7.22 5.59
N THR A 83 -14.01 -6.88 4.68
CA THR A 83 -14.29 -6.93 3.23
C THR A 83 -14.69 -8.33 2.79
N ARG A 84 -13.99 -9.37 3.26
CA ARG A 84 -14.35 -10.77 2.98
C ARG A 84 -15.73 -11.14 3.53
N ARG A 85 -16.05 -10.70 4.74
CA ARG A 85 -17.39 -10.92 5.35
C ARG A 85 -18.49 -10.26 4.53
N ARG A 86 -18.31 -8.99 4.14
CA ARG A 86 -19.27 -8.26 3.29
C ARG A 86 -19.48 -8.96 1.94
N ASN A 87 -18.39 -9.35 1.27
CA ASN A 87 -18.47 -10.04 -0.02
C ASN A 87 -19.17 -11.41 0.10
N LYS A 88 -18.92 -12.16 1.19
CA LYS A 88 -19.62 -13.42 1.44
C LYS A 88 -21.12 -13.19 1.65
N ALA A 89 -21.49 -12.19 2.46
CA ALA A 89 -22.89 -11.85 2.68
C ALA A 89 -23.60 -11.41 1.39
N ALA A 90 -22.94 -10.60 0.56
CA ALA A 90 -23.48 -10.18 -0.74
C ALA A 90 -23.75 -11.37 -1.66
N LYS A 91 -22.81 -12.32 -1.77
CA LYS A 91 -23.01 -13.55 -2.55
C LYS A 91 -24.15 -14.41 -2.02
N GLN A 92 -24.31 -14.50 -0.71
CA GLN A 92 -25.41 -15.25 -0.10
C GLN A 92 -26.77 -14.58 -0.36
N GLN A 93 -26.83 -13.25 -0.31
CA GLN A 93 -28.05 -12.50 -0.65
C GLN A 93 -28.42 -12.63 -2.13
N GLU A 94 -27.44 -12.58 -3.02
CA GLU A 94 -27.65 -12.80 -4.46
C GLU A 94 -28.16 -14.22 -4.74
N ALA A 95 -27.56 -15.24 -4.13
CA ALA A 95 -28.03 -16.62 -4.23
C ALA A 95 -29.45 -16.79 -3.69
N ALA A 96 -29.78 -16.16 -2.55
CA ALA A 96 -31.12 -16.19 -1.98
C ALA A 96 -32.16 -15.49 -2.88
N ARG A 97 -31.80 -14.36 -3.51
CA ARG A 97 -32.67 -13.66 -4.47
C ARG A 97 -32.97 -14.52 -5.69
N LEU A 98 -31.93 -15.15 -6.27
CA LEU A 98 -32.09 -16.05 -7.43
C LEU A 98 -32.99 -17.25 -7.10
N ALA A 99 -32.82 -17.83 -5.91
CA ALA A 99 -33.67 -18.93 -5.43
C ALA A 99 -35.13 -18.52 -5.17
N ALA A 100 -35.39 -17.27 -4.79
CA ALA A 100 -36.74 -16.75 -4.58
C ALA A 100 -37.46 -16.33 -5.87
N SER A 101 -36.71 -16.14 -6.97
CA SER A 101 -37.24 -15.80 -8.30
C SER A 101 -37.43 -17.00 -9.23
N ALA A 102 -37.06 -18.20 -8.79
CA ALA A 102 -37.21 -19.47 -9.50
C ALA A 102 -38.44 -20.23 -8.96
#